data_AF-A0A935SN06-F1
#
_entry.id   AF-A0A935SN06-F1
#
_cell.length_a   1.000
_cell.length_b   1.000
_cell.length_c   1.000
_cell.angle_alpha   90.00
_cell.angle_beta   90.00
_cell.angle_gamma   90.00
#
_symmetry.space_group_name_H-M   'P 1'
#
loop_
_entity.id
_entity.type
_entity.pdbx_description
1 polymer ?
#
loop_
_entity_poly.entity_id
_entity_poly.type
_entity_poly.pdbx_seq_one_letter_code
_entity_poly.pdbx_strand_id
1 'polypeptide(L)'
;MLESNQKYYTIVANSFTGDTKINLQALKNRRNVLISLANLSDAFSRMLSEPKRFQKGIKTIHKFVVLNYMLTSHLATLAYYLNISLNNYRSKELLPVIENTSLYFDQAIHCLQSGDGILAKPSAQVLNSLNEYAASLLDLRKQEILKGQLETGTKKLLIEVKSVIDQFNYIFSLAADIARICKSYE
;
A
#
# COMPACT_ATOMS: atom_id res chain seq x y z
N MET A 1 -12.70 -8.11 -1.45
CA MET A 1 -11.82 -7.12 -0.80
C MET A 1 -10.44 -7.10 -1.44
N LEU A 2 -9.65 -8.18 -1.35
CA LEU A 2 -8.28 -8.20 -1.88
C LEU A 2 -8.17 -7.86 -3.37
N GLU A 3 -9.02 -8.43 -4.22
CA GLU A 3 -9.07 -8.07 -5.65
C GLU A 3 -9.39 -6.58 -5.87
N SER A 4 -10.26 -6.00 -5.04
CA SER A 4 -10.61 -4.58 -5.13
C SER A 4 -9.42 -3.70 -4.72
N ASN A 5 -8.72 -4.08 -3.65
CA ASN A 5 -7.50 -3.41 -3.21
C ASN A 5 -6.41 -3.47 -4.28
N GLN A 6 -6.16 -4.65 -4.86
CA GLN A 6 -5.16 -4.84 -5.90
C GLN A 6 -5.47 -3.96 -7.12
N LYS A 7 -6.70 -4.04 -7.65
CA LYS A 7 -7.14 -3.22 -8.80
C LYS A 7 -7.01 -1.71 -8.53
N TYR A 8 -7.30 -1.27 -7.31
CA TYR A 8 -7.16 0.14 -6.95
C TYR A 8 -5.68 0.54 -6.79
N TYR A 9 -4.90 -0.28 -6.08
CA TYR A 9 -3.46 -0.10 -5.91
C TYR A 9 -2.75 0.00 -7.26
N THR A 10 -2.97 -0.94 -8.18
CA THR A 10 -2.32 -0.96 -9.49
C THR A 10 -2.58 0.33 -10.26
N ILE A 11 -3.80 0.88 -10.22
CA ILE A 11 -4.08 2.16 -10.90
C ILE A 11 -3.35 3.30 -10.20
N VAL A 12 -3.50 3.44 -8.88
CA VAL A 12 -2.91 4.55 -8.11
C VAL A 12 -1.39 4.53 -8.21
N ALA A 13 -0.77 3.36 -8.04
CA ALA A 13 0.67 3.22 -8.00
C ALA A 13 1.31 3.43 -9.39
N ASN A 14 0.69 2.92 -10.47
CA ASN A 14 1.17 3.19 -11.83
C ASN A 14 1.03 4.67 -12.22
N SER A 15 0.12 5.42 -11.61
CA SER A 15 0.07 6.88 -11.79
C SER A 15 1.30 7.61 -11.23
N PHE A 16 2.16 6.94 -10.46
CA PHE A 16 3.45 7.48 -10.03
C PHE A 16 4.62 7.15 -10.98
N THR A 17 4.43 6.36 -12.03
CA THR A 17 5.53 5.97 -12.95
C THR A 17 5.63 6.85 -14.21
N GLY A 18 4.76 7.86 -14.34
CA GLY A 18 4.73 8.79 -15.48
C GLY A 18 3.45 9.64 -15.50
N ASP A 19 3.24 10.37 -16.59
CA ASP A 19 2.14 11.33 -16.72
C ASP A 19 0.80 10.63 -17.06
N THR A 20 0.20 10.01 -16.04
CA THR A 20 -1.18 9.51 -16.14
C THR A 20 -2.07 10.26 -15.18
N LYS A 21 -3.00 11.04 -15.73
CA LYS A 21 -4.08 11.68 -14.96
C LYS A 21 -4.95 10.59 -14.33
N ILE A 22 -5.35 10.81 -13.07
CA ILE A 22 -6.38 10.00 -12.44
C ILE A 22 -7.63 10.02 -13.33
N ASN A 23 -8.01 8.84 -13.83
CA ASN A 23 -9.15 8.68 -14.70
C ASN A 23 -10.39 8.22 -13.91
N LEU A 24 -11.53 8.16 -14.60
CA LEU A 24 -12.80 7.66 -14.05
C LEU A 24 -12.69 6.24 -13.46
N GLN A 25 -11.76 5.41 -13.96
CA GLN A 25 -11.55 4.06 -13.45
C GLN A 25 -10.96 4.05 -12.04
N ALA A 26 -10.06 4.98 -11.71
CA ALA A 26 -9.53 5.09 -10.35
C ALA A 26 -10.62 5.44 -9.34
N LEU A 27 -11.55 6.34 -9.70
CA LEU A 27 -12.70 6.70 -8.86
C LEU A 27 -13.64 5.51 -8.64
N LYS A 28 -13.92 4.75 -9.71
CA LYS A 28 -14.72 3.52 -9.63
C LYS A 28 -14.06 2.48 -8.73
N ASN A 29 -12.76 2.25 -8.88
CA ASN A 29 -12.03 1.27 -8.08
C ASN A 29 -11.93 1.69 -6.61
N ARG A 30 -11.76 2.99 -6.32
CA ARG A 30 -11.85 3.52 -4.95
C ARG A 30 -13.19 3.20 -4.31
N ARG A 31 -14.30 3.42 -5.04
CA ARG A 31 -15.66 3.08 -4.55
C ARG A 31 -15.77 1.58 -4.27
N ASN A 32 -15.25 0.73 -5.15
CA ASN A 32 -15.29 -0.73 -4.95
C ASN A 32 -14.50 -1.17 -3.71
N VAL A 33 -13.33 -0.58 -3.46
CA VAL A 33 -12.56 -0.83 -2.23
C VAL A 33 -13.40 -0.49 -1.00
N LEU A 34 -14.00 0.70 -0.94
CA LEU A 34 -14.81 1.13 0.20
C LEU A 34 -16.03 0.22 0.43
N ILE A 35 -16.73 -0.19 -0.64
CA ILE A 35 -17.86 -1.14 -0.54
C ILE A 35 -17.37 -2.48 0.01
N SER A 36 -16.27 -3.01 -0.53
CA SER A 36 -15.76 -4.31 -0.10
C SER A 36 -15.16 -4.31 1.30
N LEU A 37 -14.63 -3.17 1.76
CA LEU A 37 -14.19 -2.97 3.14
C LEU A 37 -15.40 -2.93 4.10
N ALA A 38 -16.45 -2.19 3.74
CA ALA A 38 -17.69 -2.15 4.54
C ALA A 38 -18.30 -3.56 4.68
N ASN A 39 -18.41 -4.30 3.58
CA ASN A 39 -18.91 -5.68 3.61
C ASN A 39 -18.06 -6.60 4.49
N LEU A 40 -16.73 -6.44 4.48
CA LEU A 40 -15.81 -7.20 5.33
C LEU A 40 -16.04 -6.87 6.81
N SER A 41 -16.19 -5.59 7.15
CA SER A 41 -16.44 -5.12 8.53
C SER A 41 -17.80 -5.55 9.04
N ASP A 42 -18.83 -5.53 8.20
CA ASP A 42 -20.16 -6.01 8.55
C ASP A 42 -20.17 -7.53 8.77
N ALA A 43 -19.45 -8.29 7.93
CA ALA A 43 -19.26 -9.72 8.14
C ALA A 43 -18.55 -10.02 9.48
N PHE A 44 -17.49 -9.28 9.80
CA PHE A 44 -16.81 -9.41 11.09
C PHE A 44 -17.71 -9.05 12.27
N SER A 45 -18.50 -7.97 12.16
CA SER A 45 -19.44 -7.54 13.20
C SER A 45 -20.55 -8.58 13.44
N ARG A 46 -21.03 -9.23 12.38
CA ARG A 46 -21.96 -10.36 12.50
C ARG A 46 -21.33 -11.54 13.25
N MET A 47 -20.10 -11.91 12.91
CA MET A 47 -19.38 -12.97 13.63
C MET A 47 -19.22 -12.65 15.12
N LEU A 48 -18.97 -11.39 15.51
CA LEU A 48 -18.88 -10.99 16.92
C LEU A 48 -20.21 -11.17 17.68
N SER A 49 -21.34 -11.12 16.97
CA SER A 49 -22.67 -11.34 17.54
C SER A 49 -22.99 -12.83 17.73
N GLU A 50 -22.24 -13.74 17.12
CA GLU A 50 -22.45 -15.18 17.27
C GLU A 50 -21.91 -15.71 18.61
N PRO A 51 -22.45 -16.82 19.16
CA PRO A 51 -21.86 -17.47 20.32
C PRO A 51 -20.39 -17.85 20.10
N LYS A 52 -19.54 -17.75 21.13
CA LYS A 52 -18.08 -17.98 21.04
C LYS A 52 -17.66 -19.26 20.30
N ARG A 53 -18.43 -20.34 20.42
CA ARG A 53 -18.18 -21.63 19.73
C ARG A 53 -18.22 -21.55 18.19
N PHE A 54 -18.84 -20.52 17.63
CA PHE A 54 -18.95 -20.28 16.19
C PHE A 54 -17.94 -19.24 15.66
N GLN A 55 -17.29 -18.48 16.55
CA GLN A 55 -16.29 -17.45 16.21
C GLN A 55 -14.90 -18.04 15.88
N LYS A 56 -14.85 -19.00 14.96
CA LYS A 56 -13.59 -19.66 14.57
C LYS A 56 -12.62 -18.66 13.94
N GLY A 57 -11.34 -18.76 14.28
CA GLY A 57 -10.29 -17.92 13.67
C GLY A 57 -10.41 -16.42 13.97
N ILE A 58 -11.21 -16.00 14.96
CA ILE A 58 -11.52 -14.59 15.24
C ILE A 58 -10.30 -13.67 15.32
N LYS A 59 -9.20 -14.11 15.93
CA LYS A 59 -7.96 -13.32 16.04
C LYS A 59 -7.35 -13.05 14.67
N THR A 60 -7.29 -14.07 13.82
CA THR A 60 -6.76 -13.99 12.46
C THR A 60 -7.64 -13.11 11.58
N ILE A 61 -8.97 -13.28 11.66
CA ILE A 61 -9.94 -12.47 10.93
C ILE A 61 -9.88 -11.00 11.38
N HIS A 62 -9.82 -10.73 12.70
CA HIS A 62 -9.68 -9.37 13.20
C HIS A 62 -8.41 -8.71 12.67
N LYS A 63 -7.27 -9.41 12.71
CA LYS A 63 -6.01 -8.89 12.17
C LYS A 63 -6.13 -8.61 10.66
N PHE A 64 -6.79 -9.50 9.91
CA PHE A 64 -7.07 -9.28 8.49
C PHE A 64 -7.92 -8.02 8.24
N VAL A 65 -8.97 -7.80 9.02
CA VAL A 65 -9.81 -6.58 8.94
C VAL A 65 -8.96 -5.34 9.19
N VAL A 66 -8.17 -5.31 10.27
CA VAL A 66 -7.31 -4.17 10.63
C VAL A 66 -6.30 -3.85 9.53
N LEU A 67 -5.61 -4.86 8.97
CA LEU A 67 -4.65 -4.64 7.89
C LEU A 67 -5.32 -4.07 6.63
N ASN A 68 -6.55 -4.49 6.32
CA ASN A 68 -7.29 -3.96 5.17
C ASN A 68 -7.73 -2.50 5.38
N TYR A 69 -8.07 -2.11 6.61
CA TYR A 69 -8.30 -0.70 6.96
C TYR A 69 -7.04 0.14 6.79
N MET A 70 -5.91 -0.31 7.33
CA MET A 70 -4.62 0.37 7.19
C MET A 70 -4.23 0.52 5.73
N LEU A 71 -4.32 -0.57 4.96
CA LEU A 71 -4.01 -0.57 3.53
C LEU A 71 -4.89 0.44 2.79
N THR A 72 -6.20 0.45 3.04
CA THR A 72 -7.13 1.40 2.40
C THR A 72 -6.77 2.86 2.73
N SER A 73 -6.36 3.13 3.98
CA SER A 73 -5.92 4.47 4.41
C SER A 73 -4.64 4.92 3.70
N HIS A 74 -3.64 4.04 3.59
CA HIS A 74 -2.40 4.34 2.86
C HIS A 74 -2.64 4.51 1.35
N LEU A 75 -3.53 3.70 0.75
CA LEU A 75 -3.94 3.87 -0.65
C LEU A 75 -4.66 5.21 -0.87
N ALA A 76 -5.51 5.63 0.06
CA ALA A 76 -6.18 6.94 -0.01
C ALA A 76 -5.17 8.09 0.09
N THR A 77 -4.18 7.98 0.98
CA THR A 77 -3.09 8.96 1.13
C THR A 77 -2.25 9.04 -0.14
N LEU A 78 -1.87 7.89 -0.70
CA LEU A 78 -1.11 7.83 -1.94
C LEU A 78 -1.90 8.42 -3.12
N ALA A 79 -3.20 8.12 -3.22
CA ALA A 79 -4.07 8.71 -4.23
C ALA A 79 -4.27 10.23 -4.07
N TYR A 80 -4.27 10.72 -2.83
CA TYR A 80 -4.32 12.16 -2.55
C TYR A 80 -3.08 12.88 -3.11
N TYR A 81 -1.89 12.28 -2.99
CA TYR A 81 -0.65 12.81 -3.56
C TYR A 81 -0.59 12.81 -5.08
N LEU A 82 -1.51 12.16 -5.80
CA LEU A 82 -1.55 12.26 -7.26
C LEU A 82 -1.98 13.64 -7.76
N ASN A 83 -2.53 14.50 -6.90
CA ASN A 83 -2.74 15.89 -7.25
C ASN A 83 -1.39 16.61 -7.41
N ILE A 84 -1.09 17.08 -8.62
CA ILE A 84 0.15 17.76 -9.01
C ILE A 84 0.43 18.99 -8.12
N SER A 85 -0.62 19.70 -7.64
CA SER A 85 -0.41 20.81 -6.72
C SER A 85 0.11 20.38 -5.34
N LEU A 86 -0.06 19.10 -4.99
CA LEU A 86 0.38 18.51 -3.72
C LEU A 86 1.70 17.76 -3.86
N ASN A 87 1.91 17.02 -4.96
CA ASN A 87 3.14 16.25 -5.17
C ASN A 87 3.41 15.98 -6.66
N ASN A 88 4.61 16.37 -7.11
CA ASN A 88 5.06 16.24 -8.50
C ASN A 88 5.99 15.05 -8.77
N TYR A 89 6.39 14.30 -7.73
CA TYR A 89 7.34 13.21 -7.87
C TYR A 89 6.74 12.06 -8.68
N ARG A 90 7.42 11.69 -9.78
CA ARG A 90 7.09 10.54 -10.64
C ARG A 90 8.39 9.84 -11.02
N SER A 91 8.44 8.51 -10.91
CA SER A 91 9.64 7.73 -11.22
C SER A 91 9.30 6.33 -11.73
N LYS A 92 9.98 5.91 -12.80
CA LYS A 92 9.91 4.52 -13.29
C LYS A 92 10.58 3.52 -12.34
N GLU A 93 11.41 3.99 -11.42
CA GLU A 93 12.05 3.15 -10.39
C GLU A 93 11.03 2.56 -9.40
N LEU A 94 9.78 3.04 -9.40
CA LEU A 94 8.69 2.48 -8.61
C LEU A 94 8.16 1.16 -9.21
N LEU A 95 8.40 0.87 -10.49
CA LEU A 95 7.84 -0.31 -11.17
C LEU A 95 8.14 -1.64 -10.46
N PRO A 96 9.39 -1.95 -10.05
CA PRO A 96 9.68 -3.20 -9.36
C PRO A 96 8.89 -3.35 -8.04
N VAL A 97 8.70 -2.25 -7.31
CA VAL A 97 7.90 -2.25 -6.07
C VAL A 97 6.43 -2.50 -6.36
N ILE A 98 5.89 -1.91 -7.43
CA ILE A 98 4.50 -2.11 -7.88
C ILE A 98 4.25 -3.57 -8.20
N GLU A 99 5.13 -4.18 -8.99
CA GLU A 99 5.04 -5.58 -9.40
C GLU A 99 5.13 -6.52 -8.20
N ASN A 100 6.11 -6.29 -7.31
CA ASN A 100 6.31 -7.14 -6.13
C ASN A 100 5.16 -7.00 -5.11
N THR A 101 4.60 -5.81 -4.95
CA THR A 101 3.41 -5.61 -4.12
C THR A 101 2.18 -6.29 -4.73
N SER A 102 2.04 -6.23 -6.06
CA SER A 102 0.95 -6.92 -6.79
C SER A 102 1.04 -8.43 -6.62
N LEU A 103 2.25 -8.98 -6.62
CA LEU A 103 2.49 -10.40 -6.35
C LEU A 103 2.05 -10.84 -4.95
N TYR A 104 2.21 -10.00 -3.92
CA TYR A 104 1.63 -10.30 -2.59
C TYR A 104 0.11 -10.37 -2.62
N PHE A 105 -0.56 -9.49 -3.38
CA PHE A 105 -2.02 -9.58 -3.55
C PHE A 105 -2.43 -10.86 -4.26
N ASP A 106 -1.75 -11.22 -5.35
CA ASP A 106 -2.03 -12.47 -6.10
C ASP A 106 -1.90 -13.69 -5.19
N GLN A 107 -0.84 -13.74 -4.39
CA GLN A 107 -0.62 -14.81 -3.42
C GLN A 107 -1.71 -14.87 -2.36
N ALA A 108 -2.09 -13.72 -1.80
CA ALA A 108 -3.13 -13.67 -0.78
C ALA A 108 -4.48 -14.14 -1.35
N ILE A 109 -4.82 -13.75 -2.58
CA ILE A 109 -6.02 -14.19 -3.29
C ILE A 109 -5.97 -15.71 -3.54
N HIS A 110 -4.85 -16.22 -4.04
CA HIS A 110 -4.66 -17.65 -4.32
C HIS A 110 -4.78 -18.50 -3.05
N CYS A 111 -4.17 -18.07 -1.93
CA CYS A 111 -4.27 -18.77 -0.65
C CYS A 111 -5.74 -18.94 -0.21
N LEU A 112 -6.55 -17.89 -0.37
CA LEU A 112 -7.97 -17.92 0.02
C LEU A 112 -8.85 -18.74 -0.93
N GLN A 113 -8.44 -18.91 -2.19
CA GLN A 113 -9.23 -19.63 -3.21
C GLN A 113 -8.91 -21.12 -3.27
N SER A 114 -7.64 -21.47 -3.19
CA SER A 114 -7.16 -22.83 -3.50
C SER A 114 -6.63 -23.60 -2.28
N GLY A 115 -6.46 -22.96 -1.12
CA GLY A 115 -5.91 -23.59 0.09
C GLY A 115 -4.40 -23.90 0.02
N ASP A 116 -3.86 -24.12 -1.18
CA ASP A 116 -2.44 -24.34 -1.43
C ASP A 116 -1.80 -23.10 -2.06
N GLY A 117 -1.09 -22.30 -1.25
CA GLY A 117 -0.40 -21.10 -1.74
C GLY A 117 1.12 -21.20 -1.58
N ILE A 118 1.84 -21.37 -2.70
CA ILE A 118 3.29 -21.12 -2.71
C ILE A 118 3.49 -19.60 -2.62
N LEU A 119 3.95 -19.13 -1.46
CA LEU A 119 4.44 -17.76 -1.34
C LEU A 119 5.82 -17.71 -2.03
N ALA A 120 5.86 -17.24 -3.28
CA ALA A 120 7.09 -16.59 -3.70
C ALA A 120 7.37 -15.48 -2.67
N LYS A 121 8.62 -15.24 -2.30
CA LYS A 121 8.95 -14.14 -1.39
C LYS A 121 9.44 -12.98 -2.26
N PRO A 122 8.56 -12.02 -2.63
CA PRO A 122 9.00 -10.78 -3.24
C PRO A 122 10.23 -10.23 -2.52
N SER A 123 11.27 -9.87 -3.28
CA SER A 123 12.52 -9.41 -2.67
C SER A 123 12.30 -8.04 -2.04
N ALA A 124 12.49 -7.90 -0.73
CA ALA A 124 12.43 -6.60 -0.07
C ALA A 124 13.48 -5.61 -0.61
N GLN A 125 14.51 -6.11 -1.31
CA GLN A 125 15.55 -5.30 -1.94
C GLN A 125 15.01 -4.34 -3.00
N VAL A 126 13.80 -4.58 -3.54
CA VAL A 126 13.17 -3.67 -4.52
C VAL A 126 12.90 -2.28 -3.95
N LEU A 127 12.84 -2.13 -2.63
CA LEU A 127 12.68 -0.84 -1.95
C LEU A 127 14.01 -0.15 -1.65
N ASN A 128 15.15 -0.85 -1.75
CA ASN A 128 16.44 -0.34 -1.30
C ASN A 128 16.87 0.90 -2.08
N SER A 129 16.83 0.85 -3.41
CA SER A 129 17.23 2.00 -4.26
C SER A 129 16.41 3.25 -3.97
N LEU A 130 15.10 3.10 -3.78
CA LEU A 130 14.21 4.21 -3.43
C LEU A 130 14.53 4.76 -2.04
N ASN A 131 14.74 3.89 -1.06
CA ASN A 131 15.06 4.29 0.31
C ASN A 131 16.44 4.95 0.40
N GLU A 132 17.42 4.46 -0.35
CA GLU A 132 18.74 5.08 -0.50
C GLU A 132 18.64 6.46 -1.15
N TYR A 133 17.83 6.61 -2.20
CA TYR A 133 17.57 7.91 -2.81
C TYR A 133 16.95 8.89 -1.81
N ALA A 134 15.91 8.48 -1.06
CA ALA A 134 15.31 9.31 -0.02
C ALA A 134 16.30 9.66 1.11
N ALA A 135 17.17 8.73 1.50
CA ALA A 135 18.22 8.95 2.49
C ALA A 135 19.26 9.97 2.00
N SER A 136 19.66 9.90 0.73
CA SER A 136 20.60 10.86 0.14
C SER A 136 20.05 12.29 0.18
N LEU A 137 18.74 12.47 -0.08
CA LEU A 137 18.07 13.77 0.01
C LEU A 137 17.99 14.26 1.47
N LEU A 138 17.77 13.35 2.43
CA LEU A 138 17.79 13.69 3.85
C LEU A 138 19.17 14.19 4.29
N ASP A 139 20.24 13.52 3.86
CA ASP A 139 21.60 13.90 4.23
C ASP A 139 22.01 15.22 3.58
N LEU A 140 21.66 15.44 2.31
CA LEU A 140 21.83 16.75 1.67
C LEU A 140 21.09 17.84 2.45
N ARG A 141 19.85 17.56 2.88
CA ARG A 141 19.04 18.52 3.64
C ARG A 141 19.66 18.84 5.00
N LYS A 142 20.26 17.86 5.69
CA LYS A 142 20.99 18.10 6.94
C LYS A 142 22.16 19.06 6.71
N GLN A 143 22.92 18.88 5.63
CA GLN A 143 24.06 19.75 5.30
C GLN A 143 23.62 21.19 5.01
N GLU A 144 22.51 21.39 4.30
CA GLU A 144 21.94 22.73 4.04
C GLU A 144 21.54 23.44 5.32
N ILE A 145 20.88 22.72 6.25
CA ILE A 145 20.47 23.27 7.55
C ILE A 145 21.69 23.70 8.37
N LEU A 146 22.75 22.88 8.38
CA LEU A 146 24.01 23.22 9.06
C LEU A 146 24.67 24.49 8.48
N LYS A 147 24.48 24.75 7.19
CA LYS A 147 24.93 25.97 6.51
C LYS A 147 23.98 27.16 6.67
N GLY A 148 22.89 27.02 7.45
CA GLY A 148 21.87 28.05 7.64
C GLY A 148 20.90 28.23 6.47
N GLN A 149 20.89 27.32 5.48
CA GLN A 149 20.05 27.40 4.29
C GLN A 149 18.69 26.74 4.56
N LEU A 150 17.70 27.55 4.98
CA LEU A 150 16.42 27.04 5.44
C LEU A 150 15.40 26.77 4.31
N GLU A 151 15.38 27.60 3.26
CA GLU A 151 14.45 27.45 2.13
C GLU A 151 15.20 27.11 0.84
N THR A 152 15.23 25.82 0.50
CA THR A 152 15.96 25.27 -0.66
C THR A 152 15.05 24.41 -1.53
N GLY A 153 15.45 24.20 -2.78
CA GLY A 153 14.78 23.24 -3.66
C GLY A 153 14.77 21.81 -3.10
N THR A 154 15.86 21.42 -2.42
CA THR A 154 16.01 20.12 -1.75
C THR A 154 14.93 19.88 -0.70
N LYS A 155 14.55 20.89 0.09
CA LYS A 155 13.45 20.78 1.06
C LYS A 155 12.15 20.33 0.39
N LYS A 156 11.76 21.00 -0.70
CA LYS A 156 10.54 20.66 -1.45
C LYS A 156 10.63 19.27 -2.07
N LEU A 157 11.74 18.97 -2.75
CA LEU A 157 11.96 17.68 -3.38
C LEU A 157 11.94 16.53 -2.35
N LEU A 158 12.60 16.70 -1.21
CA LEU A 158 12.62 15.72 -0.14
C LEU A 158 11.20 15.40 0.37
N ILE A 159 10.36 16.42 0.58
CA ILE A 159 8.97 16.22 1.04
C ILE A 159 8.20 15.42 -0.01
N GLU A 160 8.30 15.80 -1.28
CA GLU A 160 7.59 15.13 -2.37
C GLU A 160 8.04 13.67 -2.52
N VAL A 161 9.34 13.42 -2.54
CA VAL A 161 9.93 12.09 -2.69
C VAL A 161 9.63 11.20 -1.47
N LYS A 162 9.93 11.70 -0.26
CA LYS A 162 9.80 10.91 0.97
C LYS A 162 8.36 10.56 1.27
N SER A 163 7.42 11.47 1.07
CA SER A 163 6.00 11.20 1.30
C SER A 163 5.48 10.05 0.44
N VAL A 164 5.87 9.98 -0.85
CA VAL A 164 5.50 8.89 -1.75
C VAL A 164 6.20 7.59 -1.36
N ILE A 165 7.52 7.61 -1.19
CA ILE A 165 8.31 6.42 -0.87
C ILE A 165 7.86 5.78 0.45
N ASP A 166 7.58 6.59 1.48
CA ASP A 166 7.07 6.10 2.76
C ASP A 166 5.71 5.38 2.55
N GLN A 167 4.79 5.91 1.73
CA GLN A 167 3.53 5.20 1.41
C GLN A 167 3.76 3.87 0.69
N PHE A 168 4.70 3.81 -0.27
CA PHE A 168 5.04 2.56 -0.95
C PHE A 168 5.60 1.52 0.02
N ASN A 169 6.48 1.91 0.97
CA ASN A 169 6.97 1.02 2.02
C ASN A 169 5.84 0.48 2.91
N TYR A 170 4.92 1.33 3.36
CA TYR A 170 3.78 0.91 4.17
C TYR A 170 2.87 -0.06 3.41
N ILE A 171 2.53 0.27 2.16
CA ILE A 171 1.65 -0.59 1.35
C ILE A 171 2.33 -1.94 1.06
N PHE A 172 3.62 -1.96 0.74
CA PHE A 172 4.38 -3.19 0.51
C PHE A 172 4.38 -4.10 1.73
N SER A 173 4.67 -3.55 2.91
CA SER A 173 4.68 -4.31 4.18
C SER A 173 3.29 -4.82 4.55
N LEU A 174 2.25 -4.00 4.40
CA LEU A 174 0.86 -4.40 4.65
C LEU A 174 0.41 -5.52 3.70
N ALA A 175 0.75 -5.44 2.40
CA ALA A 175 0.46 -6.50 1.45
C ALA A 175 1.15 -7.82 1.82
N ALA A 176 2.42 -7.75 2.23
CA ALA A 176 3.18 -8.91 2.71
C ALA A 176 2.55 -9.54 3.97
N ASP A 177 2.11 -8.72 4.92
CA ASP A 177 1.46 -9.18 6.15
C ASP A 177 0.08 -9.78 5.88
N ILE A 178 -0.69 -9.20 4.96
CA ILE A 178 -1.96 -9.77 4.49
C ILE A 178 -1.73 -11.15 3.86
N ALA A 179 -0.76 -11.29 2.96
CA ALA A 179 -0.42 -12.56 2.33
C ALA A 179 -0.01 -13.61 3.38
N ARG A 180 0.79 -13.22 4.38
CA ARG A 180 1.19 -14.10 5.49
C ARG A 180 -0.01 -14.59 6.30
N ILE A 181 -0.96 -13.69 6.59
CA ILE A 181 -2.18 -14.04 7.34
C ILE A 181 -3.05 -15.01 6.55
N CYS A 182 -3.26 -14.74 5.25
CA CYS A 182 -4.06 -15.61 4.39
C CYS A 182 -3.48 -17.02 4.30
N LYS A 183 -2.14 -17.17 4.30
CA LYS A 183 -1.50 -18.48 4.37
C LYS A 183 -1.68 -19.17 5.73
N SER A 184 -1.62 -18.42 6.82
CA SER A 184 -1.74 -18.99 8.18
C SER A 184 -3.18 -19.33 8.58
N TYR A 185 -4.16 -19.07 7.71
CA TYR A 185 -5.56 -19.35 7.95
C TYR A 185 -5.88 -20.79 7.47
N GLU A 186 -5.73 -21.74 8.38
CA GLU A 186 -6.23 -23.13 8.27
C GLU A 186 -7.56 -23.29 9.02
#